data_AF-A0A9D5T789-F1
#
_entry.id   AF-A0A9D5T789-F1
#
_cell.length_a   1.000
_cell.length_b   1.000
_cell.length_c   1.000
_cell.angle_alpha   90.00
_cell.angle_beta   90.00
_cell.angle_gamma   90.00
#
_symmetry.space_group_name_H-M   'P 1'
#
loop_
_entity.id
_entity.type
_entity.pdbx_description
1 polymer ?
#
loop_
_entity_poly.entity_id
_entity_poly.type
_entity_poly.pdbx_seq_one_letter_code
_entity_poly.pdbx_strand_id
1 'polypeptide(L)'
;MNISALLAGLFSGILGSMGLGGGGILIIYLSLFTKTPQLTSQGINLLFFIPIGILSVIIYSVKKQIKWKKTLIVAVFGIIGAVCGIYLAQYLGGDITRKIFGGWLLIMGITEIFKKTKKS
;
A
#
# COMPACT_ATOMS: atom_id res chain seq x y z
N MET A 1 23.52 -0.88 0.63
CA MET A 1 22.14 -1.43 0.60
C MET A 1 22.14 -2.65 1.51
N ASN A 2 21.45 -2.59 2.65
CA ASN A 2 21.57 -3.63 3.70
C ASN A 2 20.71 -4.84 3.34
N ILE A 3 21.21 -6.06 3.58
CA ILE A 3 20.53 -7.33 3.26
C ILE A 3 19.13 -7.42 3.92
N SER A 4 18.96 -6.76 5.07
CA SER A 4 17.71 -6.65 5.81
C SER A 4 16.62 -5.88 5.06
N ALA A 5 16.99 -4.83 4.30
CA ALA A 5 16.05 -4.07 3.50
C ALA A 5 15.56 -4.86 2.28
N LEU A 6 16.43 -5.70 1.71
CA LEU A 6 16.05 -6.60 0.62
C LEU A 6 15.03 -7.64 1.08
N LEU A 7 15.28 -8.27 2.23
CA LEU A 7 14.37 -9.26 2.83
C LEU A 7 13.02 -8.64 3.20
N ALA A 8 13.02 -7.45 3.82
CA ALA A 8 11.79 -6.74 4.15
C ALA A 8 10.96 -6.38 2.90
N GLY A 9 11.63 -5.92 1.84
CA GLY A 9 10.99 -5.67 0.55
C GLY A 9 10.39 -6.94 -0.08
N LEU A 10 11.11 -8.06 -0.02
CA LEU A 10 10.65 -9.35 -0.55
C LEU A 10 9.40 -9.86 0.19
N PHE A 11 9.44 -9.89 1.52
CA PHE A 11 8.31 -10.35 2.34
C PHE A 11 7.09 -9.43 2.21
N SER A 12 7.31 -8.12 2.20
CA SER A 12 6.25 -7.15 1.92
C SER A 12 5.63 -7.36 0.54
N GLY A 13 6.44 -7.63 -0.48
CA GLY A 13 5.97 -7.95 -1.83
C GLY A 13 5.11 -9.22 -1.87
N ILE A 14 5.55 -10.30 -1.22
CA ILE A 14 4.81 -11.57 -1.16
C ILE A 14 3.48 -11.38 -0.42
N LEU A 15 3.50 -10.82 0.79
CA LEU A 15 2.29 -10.59 1.58
C LEU A 15 1.35 -9.58 0.92
N GLY A 16 1.90 -8.63 0.14
CA GLY A 16 1.10 -7.73 -0.68
C GLY A 16 0.47 -8.35 -1.89
N SER A 17 1.16 -9.31 -2.53
CA SER A 17 0.60 -10.08 -3.63
C SER A 17 -0.55 -10.99 -3.20
N MET A 18 -0.63 -11.34 -1.91
CA MET A 18 -1.75 -12.09 -1.32
C MET A 18 -3.02 -11.25 -1.07
N GLY A 19 -3.04 -9.97 -1.51
CA GLY A 19 -4.23 -9.11 -1.42
C GLY A 19 -4.39 -8.36 -0.09
N LEU A 20 -3.48 -8.56 0.87
CA LEU A 20 -3.47 -7.90 2.18
C LEU A 20 -2.94 -6.46 2.14
N GLY A 21 -2.45 -5.98 0.98
CA GLY A 21 -1.85 -4.66 0.85
C GLY A 21 -0.49 -4.61 1.54
N GLY A 22 0.50 -5.25 0.93
CA GLY A 22 1.84 -5.48 1.51
C GLY A 22 2.60 -4.21 1.85
N GLY A 23 2.12 -3.07 1.36
CA GLY A 23 2.72 -1.79 1.67
C GLY A 23 2.61 -1.36 3.12
N GLY A 24 1.63 -1.87 3.88
CA GLY A 24 1.59 -1.65 5.33
C GLY A 24 2.85 -2.18 6.01
N ILE A 25 3.33 -3.35 5.59
CA ILE A 25 4.50 -4.02 6.16
C ILE A 25 5.78 -3.27 5.83
N LEU A 26 5.93 -2.79 4.59
CA LEU A 26 7.08 -1.99 4.19
C LEU A 26 7.14 -0.66 4.95
N ILE A 27 5.99 0.00 5.13
CA ILE A 27 5.89 1.24 5.91
C ILE A 27 6.28 0.99 7.37
N ILE A 28 5.79 -0.09 7.99
CA ILE A 28 6.18 -0.48 9.36
C ILE A 28 7.69 -0.70 9.45
N TYR A 29 8.28 -1.42 8.49
CA TYR A 29 9.71 -1.69 8.46
C TYR A 29 10.53 -0.40 8.36
N LEU A 30 10.23 0.46 7.38
CA LEU A 30 10.97 1.72 7.18
C LEU A 30 10.80 2.71 8.34
N SER A 31 9.60 2.76 8.93
CA SER A 31 9.30 3.65 10.05
C SER A 31 10.01 3.19 11.33
N LEU A 32 9.93 1.90 11.67
CA LEU A 32 10.49 1.38 12.93
C LEU A 32 12.00 1.12 12.86
N PHE A 33 12.52 0.57 11.76
CA PHE A 33 13.93 0.15 11.68
C PHE A 33 14.85 1.19 11.04
N THR A 34 14.33 2.04 10.14
CA THR A 34 15.14 3.03 9.42
C THR A 34 14.92 4.46 9.95
N LYS A 35 14.00 4.67 10.91
CA LYS A 35 13.60 5.99 11.45
C LYS A 35 13.27 7.01 10.35
N THR A 36 12.80 6.53 9.19
CA THR A 36 12.47 7.43 8.09
C THR A 36 11.17 8.17 8.37
N PRO A 37 11.05 9.45 7.93
CA PRO A 37 9.80 10.18 8.04
C PRO A 37 8.65 9.43 7.37
N GLN A 38 7.49 9.42 8.02
CA GLN A 38 6.31 8.65 7.60
C GLN A 38 5.92 8.89 6.13
N LEU A 39 5.97 10.16 5.69
CA LEU A 39 5.64 10.56 4.32
C LEU A 39 6.61 9.95 3.31
N THR A 40 7.90 9.91 3.64
CA THR A 40 8.95 9.29 2.83
C THR A 40 8.77 7.78 2.76
N SER A 41 8.47 7.12 3.87
CA SER A 41 8.22 5.66 3.90
C SER A 41 7.01 5.28 3.04
N GLN A 42 5.93 6.08 3.07
CA GLN A 42 4.76 5.89 2.21
C GLN A 42 5.07 6.12 0.73
N GLY A 43 5.90 7.12 0.40
CA GLY A 43 6.35 7.37 -0.97
C GLY A 43 7.22 6.25 -1.54
N ILE A 44 8.18 5.74 -0.75
CA ILE A 44 9.00 4.59 -1.12
C ILE A 44 8.10 3.37 -1.36
N ASN A 45 7.13 3.15 -0.49
CA ASN A 45 6.16 2.08 -0.67
C ASN A 45 5.38 2.18 -1.99
N LEU A 46 4.92 3.38 -2.37
CA LEU A 46 4.24 3.58 -3.65
C LEU A 46 5.15 3.29 -4.85
N LEU A 47 6.43 3.67 -4.77
CA LEU A 47 7.42 3.40 -5.81
C LEU A 47 7.60 1.89 -6.06
N PHE A 48 7.56 1.08 -5.00
CA PHE A 48 7.59 -0.38 -5.09
C PHE A 48 6.34 -0.96 -5.77
N PHE A 49 5.19 -0.30 -5.64
CA PHE A 49 3.95 -0.72 -6.31
C PHE A 49 3.91 -0.40 -7.80
N ILE A 50 4.67 0.57 -8.30
CA ILE A 50 4.67 0.94 -9.73
C ILE A 50 5.00 -0.26 -10.65
N PRO A 51 6.13 -0.97 -10.51
CA PRO A 51 6.46 -2.08 -11.40
C PRO A 51 5.44 -3.23 -11.28
N ILE A 52 4.93 -3.48 -10.07
CA ILE A 52 3.91 -4.51 -9.79
C ILE A 52 2.59 -4.15 -10.47
N GLY A 53 2.20 -2.88 -10.41
CA GLY A 53 1.00 -2.36 -11.06
C GLY A 53 1.10 -2.47 -12.58
N ILE A 54 2.24 -2.07 -13.16
CA ILE A 54 2.49 -2.19 -14.61
C ILE A 54 2.38 -3.66 -15.04
N LEU A 55 3.06 -4.57 -14.35
CA LEU A 55 3.03 -5.99 -14.67
C LEU A 55 1.62 -6.58 -14.54
N SER A 56 0.89 -6.17 -13.50
CA SER A 56 -0.51 -6.58 -13.30
C SER A 56 -1.38 -6.13 -14.48
N VAL A 57 -1.30 -4.86 -14.89
CA VAL A 57 -2.08 -4.34 -16.03
C VAL A 57 -1.72 -5.10 -17.31
N ILE A 58 -0.44 -5.38 -17.57
CA ILE A 58 -0.01 -6.15 -18.75
C ILE A 58 -0.64 -7.56 -18.72
N ILE A 59 -0.44 -8.31 -17.63
CA ILE A 59 -0.92 -9.71 -17.52
C ILE A 59 -2.45 -9.78 -17.64
N TYR A 60 -3.17 -8.92 -16.93
CA TYR A 60 -4.64 -8.94 -16.95
C TYR A 60 -5.21 -8.41 -18.28
N SER A 61 -4.49 -7.52 -18.97
CA SER A 61 -4.84 -7.04 -20.31
C SER A 61 -4.75 -8.18 -21.34
N VAL A 62 -3.63 -8.93 -21.32
CA VAL A 62 -3.44 -10.11 -22.19
C VAL A 62 -4.51 -11.17 -21.94
N LYS A 63 -4.92 -11.37 -20.69
CA LYS A 63 -6.01 -12.29 -20.32
C LYS A 63 -7.43 -11.77 -20.63
N LYS A 64 -7.58 -10.57 -21.22
CA LYS A 64 -8.87 -9.88 -21.49
C LYS A 64 -9.79 -9.77 -20.27
N GLN A 65 -9.23 -9.74 -19.06
CA GLN A 65 -10.01 -9.63 -17.81
C GLN A 65 -10.23 -8.19 -17.35
N ILE A 66 -9.68 -7.21 -18.08
CA ILE A 66 -9.82 -5.79 -17.75
C ILE A 66 -11.08 -5.21 -18.38
N LYS A 67 -12.01 -4.76 -17.52
CA LYS A 67 -13.17 -3.94 -17.94
C LYS A 67 -12.76 -2.48 -18.05
N TRP A 68 -12.06 -2.13 -19.14
CA TRP A 68 -11.41 -0.83 -19.36
C TRP A 68 -12.26 0.40 -19.00
N LYS A 69 -13.55 0.43 -19.37
CA LYS A 69 -14.45 1.55 -19.02
C LYS A 69 -14.54 1.77 -17.50
N LYS A 70 -14.73 0.70 -16.72
CA LYS A 70 -14.82 0.80 -15.25
C LYS A 70 -13.46 1.08 -14.64
N THR A 71 -12.41 0.43 -15.14
CA THR A 71 -11.03 0.60 -14.66
C THR A 71 -10.56 2.04 -14.80
N LEU A 72 -10.83 2.70 -15.94
CA LEU A 72 -10.44 4.09 -16.16
C LEU A 72 -11.16 5.06 -15.21
N ILE A 73 -12.46 4.87 -14.97
CA ILE A 73 -13.21 5.68 -14.01
C ILE A 73 -12.59 5.54 -12.61
N VAL A 74 -12.37 4.30 -12.16
CA VAL A 74 -11.74 4.03 -10.85
C VAL A 74 -10.33 4.61 -10.78
N ALA A 75 -9.55 4.53 -11.87
CA ALA A 75 -8.21 5.11 -11.92
C ALA A 75 -8.23 6.64 -11.76
N VAL A 76 -9.13 7.34 -12.45
CA VAL A 76 -9.26 8.81 -12.34
C VAL A 76 -9.64 9.22 -10.92
N PHE A 77 -10.68 8.61 -10.34
CA PHE A 77 -11.06 8.88 -8.94
C PHE A 77 -9.95 8.51 -7.96
N GLY A 78 -9.21 7.42 -8.22
CA GLY A 78 -8.06 7.02 -7.43
C GLY A 78 -6.92 8.03 -7.46
N ILE A 79 -6.61 8.60 -8.63
CA ILE A 79 -5.59 9.65 -8.78
C ILE A 79 -6.03 10.91 -8.02
N ILE A 80 -7.28 11.35 -8.18
CA ILE A 80 -7.81 12.52 -7.46
C ILE A 80 -7.73 12.28 -5.95
N GLY A 81 -8.17 11.12 -5.47
CA GLY A 81 -8.09 10.75 -4.06
C GLY A 81 -6.66 10.71 -3.53
N ALA A 82 -5.71 10.19 -4.32
CA ALA A 82 -4.29 10.16 -3.94
C ALA A 82 -3.70 11.57 -3.83
N VAL A 83 -3.98 12.45 -4.80
CA VAL A 83 -3.52 13.85 -4.77
C VAL A 83 -4.09 14.58 -3.56
N CYS A 84 -5.40 14.49 -3.32
CA CYS A 84 -6.03 15.07 -2.14
C CYS A 84 -5.45 14.52 -0.84
N GLY A 85 -5.20 13.20 -0.78
CA GLY A 85 -4.61 12.54 0.37
C GLY A 85 -3.19 13.03 0.67
N ILE A 86 -2.36 13.27 -0.35
CA ILE A 86 -1.01 13.81 -0.19
C ILE A 86 -1.06 15.23 0.40
N TYR A 87 -1.90 16.12 -0.14
CA TYR A 87 -2.05 17.48 0.39
C TYR A 87 -2.56 17.47 1.84
N LEU A 88 -3.53 16.61 2.15
CA LEU A 88 -4.04 16.46 3.51
C LEU A 88 -2.96 15.93 4.46
N ALA A 89 -2.17 14.94 4.04
CA ALA A 89 -1.06 14.39 4.83
C ALA A 89 0.05 15.43 5.09
N GLN A 90 0.34 16.29 4.11
CA GLN A 90 1.27 17.40 4.27
C GLN A 90 0.74 18.44 5.28
N TYR A 91 -0.57 18.75 5.23
CA TYR A 91 -1.19 19.71 6.14
C TYR A 91 -1.27 19.19 7.60
N LEU A 92 -1.57 17.91 7.80
CA LEU A 92 -1.65 17.28 9.13
C LEU A 92 -0.28 17.07 9.79
N GLY A 93 0.81 17.07 9.01
CA GLY A 93 2.15 16.80 9.52
C GLY A 93 2.42 15.30 9.80
N GLY A 94 3.71 14.98 9.96
CA GLY A 94 4.18 13.60 10.06
C GLY A 94 3.70 12.85 11.31
N ASP A 95 3.61 13.53 12.46
CA ASP A 95 3.22 12.90 13.73
C ASP A 95 1.75 12.49 13.77
N ILE A 96 0.85 13.35 13.28
CA ILE A 96 -0.58 13.05 13.20
C ILE A 96 -0.82 11.96 12.18
N THR A 97 -0.19 12.05 11.00
CA THR A 97 -0.28 11.03 9.95
C THR A 97 0.17 9.66 10.45
N ARG A 98 1.25 9.61 11.25
CA ARG A 98 1.75 8.37 11.87
C ARG A 98 0.74 7.77 12.86
N LYS A 99 0.12 8.60 13.71
CA LYS A 99 -0.91 8.14 14.66
C LYS A 99 -2.16 7.60 13.95
N ILE A 100 -2.64 8.32 12.93
CA ILE A 100 -3.80 7.90 12.12
C ILE A 100 -3.50 6.58 11.41
N PHE A 101 -2.35 6.47 10.75
CA PHE A 101 -1.94 5.25 10.05
C PHE A 101 -1.77 4.06 11.01
N GLY A 102 -1.14 4.26 12.17
CA GLY A 102 -1.01 3.23 13.19
C GLY A 102 -2.35 2.77 13.76
N GLY A 103 -3.26 3.71 14.02
CA GLY A 103 -4.63 3.39 14.46
C GLY A 103 -5.40 2.59 13.41
N TRP A 104 -5.29 2.96 12.13
CA TRP A 104 -5.87 2.20 11.04
C TRP A 104 -5.28 0.78 10.96
N LEU A 105 -3.96 0.61 11.05
CA LEU A 105 -3.34 -0.71 11.06
C LEU A 105 -3.87 -1.60 12.20
N LEU A 106 -4.06 -1.05 13.41
CA LEU A 106 -4.67 -1.78 14.52
C LEU A 106 -6.10 -2.20 14.21
N ILE A 107 -6.91 -1.30 13.67
CA ILE A 107 -8.30 -1.60 13.28
C ILE A 107 -8.31 -2.71 12.22
N MET A 108 -7.49 -2.61 11.17
CA MET A 108 -7.40 -3.63 10.12
C MET A 108 -6.96 -4.98 10.70
N GLY A 109 -5.94 -5.00 11.56
CA GLY A 109 -5.45 -6.21 12.21
C GLY A 109 -6.52 -6.89 13.08
N ILE A 110 -7.23 -6.11 13.91
CA ILE A 110 -8.35 -6.59 14.71
C ILE A 110 -9.45 -7.14 13.79
N THR A 111 -9.86 -6.36 12.79
CA THR A 111 -10.95 -6.74 11.88
C THR A 111 -10.63 -8.04 11.15
N GLU A 112 -9.39 -8.23 10.72
CA GLU A 112 -8.97 -9.44 10.00
C GLU A 112 -8.93 -10.68 10.92
N ILE A 113 -8.53 -10.53 12.18
CA ILE A 113 -8.58 -11.62 13.18
C ILE A 113 -10.03 -12.06 13.46
N PHE A 114 -10.96 -11.10 13.55
CA PHE A 114 -12.36 -11.38 13.84
C PHE A 114 -13.20 -11.68 12.59
N LYS A 115 -12.65 -11.46 11.39
CA LYS A 115 -13.31 -11.80 10.14
C LYS A 115 -13.38 -13.33 10.02
N LYS A 116 -14.55 -13.90 10.32
CA LYS A 116 -14.84 -15.28 9.96
C LYS A 116 -14.64 -15.42 8.46
N THR A 117 -13.65 -16.20 8.04
CA THR A 117 -13.42 -16.59 6.65
C THR A 117 -14.68 -17.25 6.13
N LYS A 118 -15.56 -16.49 5.48
CA LYS A 118 -16.75 -17.04 4.85
C LYS A 118 -16.26 -17.76 3.60
N LYS A 119 -16.03 -19.07 3.76
CA LYS A 119 -15.68 -20.01 2.71
C LYS A 119 -16.83 -19.95 1.68
N SER A 120 -16.58 -19.33 0.53
CA SER A 120 -17.43 -19.39 -0.66
C SER A 120 -16.85 -20.39 -1.64
#